data_AF-A0A2E2JKB3-F1
#
_entry.id   AF-A0A2E2JKB3-F1
#
_cell.length_a   1.000
_cell.length_b   1.000
_cell.length_c   1.000
_cell.angle_alpha   90.00
_cell.angle_beta   90.00
_cell.angle_gamma   90.00
#
_symmetry.space_group_name_H-M   'P 1'
#
loop_
_entity.id
_entity.type
_entity.pdbx_description
1 polymer ?
#
loop_
_entity_poly.entity_id
_entity_poly.type
_entity_poly.pdbx_seq_one_letter_code
_entity_poly.pdbx_strand_id
1 'polypeptide(L)'
;MAEQLKARYGTVVSKESVRRWASGEGRPRPDKGKQIAEILKVDESWLLLGVQPEGDRKTVGATQNAAVNLLSGILLAREITVAIPDETDPLKDCVNLYAVIGGRQLRLHATYAQESGKSVKFIVPVQFEHVSVVAIVPVEGDEASFKLYHLLPTAISKYGNKRGGYIELTGATTDACIRVKDVECPRIRNMKAAL
;
A
#
# COMPACT_ATOMS: atom_id res chain seq x y z
N MET A 1 24.61 11.48 6.47
CA MET A 1 24.92 10.99 5.11
C MET A 1 26.42 10.81 4.85
N ALA A 2 27.26 11.86 4.89
CA ALA A 2 28.71 11.73 4.62
C ALA A 2 29.41 10.70 5.52
N GLU A 3 29.12 10.73 6.83
CA GLU A 3 29.65 9.75 7.79
C GLU A 3 29.15 8.32 7.53
N GLN A 4 27.91 8.16 7.08
CA GLN A 4 27.33 6.86 6.75
C GLN A 4 27.93 6.27 5.48
N LEU A 5 28.22 7.10 4.46
CA LEU A 5 28.92 6.68 3.25
C LEU A 5 30.33 6.19 3.55
N LYS A 6 31.05 6.90 4.44
CA LYS A 6 32.38 6.49 4.90
C LYS A 6 32.30 5.19 5.71
N ALA A 7 31.38 5.11 6.67
CA ALA A 7 31.28 3.97 7.58
C ALA A 7 30.84 2.67 6.89
N ARG A 8 29.93 2.74 5.91
CA ARG A 8 29.36 1.55 5.25
C ARG A 8 30.06 1.16 3.96
N TYR A 9 30.59 2.12 3.21
CA TYR A 9 31.11 1.89 1.86
C TYR A 9 32.53 2.43 1.66
N GLY A 10 33.21 2.87 2.72
CA GLY A 10 34.55 3.48 2.64
C GLY A 10 34.61 4.75 1.78
N THR A 11 33.46 5.29 1.38
CA THR A 11 33.39 6.35 0.37
C THR A 11 33.47 7.70 1.05
N VAL A 12 34.57 8.42 0.79
CA VAL A 12 34.82 9.74 1.37
C VAL A 12 34.19 10.82 0.49
N VAL A 13 33.28 11.59 1.07
CA VAL A 13 32.63 12.75 0.44
C VAL A 13 32.65 13.92 1.40
N SER A 14 32.77 15.14 0.88
CA SER A 14 32.69 16.34 1.72
C SER A 14 31.26 16.59 2.18
N LYS A 15 31.11 17.25 3.33
CA LYS A 15 29.79 17.68 3.84
C LYS A 15 29.10 18.64 2.86
N GLU A 16 29.87 19.47 2.17
CA GLU A 16 29.34 20.41 1.16
C GLU A 16 28.79 19.68 -0.08
N SER A 17 29.44 18.61 -0.55
CA SER A 17 28.90 17.80 -1.65
C SER A 17 27.56 17.18 -1.28
N VAL A 18 27.43 16.68 -0.05
CA VAL A 18 26.15 16.16 0.45
C VAL A 18 25.09 17.25 0.54
N ARG A 19 25.44 18.46 1.02
CA ARG A 19 24.52 19.61 1.08
C ARG A 19 23.98 19.95 -0.31
N ARG A 20 24.85 19.98 -1.33
CA ARG A 20 24.47 20.25 -2.72
C ARG A 20 23.54 19.19 -3.29
N TRP A 21 23.75 17.92 -2.95
CA TRP A 21 22.83 16.84 -3.37
C TRP A 21 21.46 16.96 -2.70
N ALA A 22 21.43 17.25 -1.40
CA ALA A 22 20.19 17.38 -0.64
C ALA A 22 19.35 18.60 -1.08
N SER A 23 19.99 19.69 -1.50
CA SER A 23 19.34 20.91 -1.99
C SER A 23 19.01 20.88 -3.48
N GLY A 24 19.44 19.85 -4.21
CA GLY A 24 19.29 19.78 -5.67
C GLY A 24 20.24 20.67 -6.47
N GLU A 25 21.16 21.39 -5.81
CA GLU A 25 22.21 22.21 -6.44
C GLU A 25 23.24 21.36 -7.23
N GLY A 26 23.25 20.05 -7.03
CA GLY A 26 24.05 19.11 -7.82
C GLY A 26 23.57 17.68 -7.67
N ARG A 27 24.02 16.78 -8.56
CA ARG A 27 23.68 15.35 -8.50
C ARG A 27 24.89 14.51 -8.09
N PRO A 28 24.71 13.46 -7.26
CA PRO A 28 25.76 12.49 -7.03
C PRO A 28 26.06 11.73 -8.32
N ARG A 29 27.32 11.30 -8.48
CA ARG A 29 27.69 10.35 -9.54
C ARG A 29 27.01 9.00 -9.30
N PRO A 30 26.77 8.17 -10.34
CA PRO A 30 25.98 6.93 -10.22
C PRO A 30 26.45 5.98 -9.10
N ASP A 31 27.76 5.79 -8.99
CA ASP A 31 28.42 5.00 -7.94
C ASP A 31 28.02 5.46 -6.52
N LYS A 32 28.01 6.77 -6.26
CA LYS A 32 27.60 7.36 -4.99
C LYS A 32 26.09 7.40 -4.84
N GLY A 33 25.38 7.59 -5.94
CA GLY A 33 23.92 7.56 -6.03
C GLY A 33 23.33 6.27 -5.49
N LYS A 34 23.85 5.14 -5.97
CA LYS A 34 23.47 3.80 -5.51
C LYS A 34 23.65 3.63 -4.00
N GLN A 35 24.82 4.00 -3.47
CA GLN A 35 25.09 3.90 -2.03
C GLN A 35 24.15 4.77 -1.19
N ILE A 36 23.83 5.99 -1.68
CA ILE A 36 22.88 6.88 -1.01
C ILE A 36 21.47 6.27 -1.05
N ALA A 37 21.05 5.69 -2.17
CA ALA A 37 19.75 5.01 -2.31
C ALA A 37 19.62 3.86 -1.30
N GLU A 38 20.66 3.04 -1.14
CA GLU A 38 20.70 1.97 -0.15
C GLU A 38 20.65 2.48 1.30
N ILE A 39 21.38 3.57 1.61
CA ILE A 39 21.36 4.20 2.95
C ILE A 39 19.96 4.73 3.27
N LEU A 40 19.31 5.38 2.30
CA LEU A 40 17.97 5.94 2.43
C LEU A 40 16.86 4.90 2.29
N LYS A 41 17.19 3.66 1.88
CA LYS A 41 16.24 2.58 1.57
C LYS A 41 15.20 3.00 0.53
N VAL A 42 15.64 3.71 -0.50
CA VAL A 42 14.82 4.14 -1.63
C VAL A 42 15.35 3.52 -2.92
N ASP A 43 14.54 3.53 -3.97
CA ASP A 43 14.97 3.09 -5.29
C ASP A 43 16.01 4.04 -5.90
N GLU A 44 17.04 3.48 -6.53
CA GLU A 44 18.14 4.25 -7.15
C GLU A 44 17.63 5.12 -8.30
N SER A 45 16.73 4.59 -9.15
CA SER A 45 16.17 5.32 -10.29
C SER A 45 15.26 6.46 -9.83
N TRP A 46 14.47 6.23 -8.77
CA TRP A 46 13.68 7.27 -8.14
C TRP A 46 14.57 8.38 -7.59
N LEU A 47 15.62 8.03 -6.86
CA LEU A 47 16.53 9.00 -6.25
C LEU A 47 17.32 9.81 -7.28
N LEU A 48 17.82 9.16 -8.34
CA LEU A 48 18.73 9.78 -9.30
C LEU A 48 18.05 10.48 -10.47
N LEU A 49 16.93 9.91 -10.92
CA LEU A 49 16.24 10.37 -12.12
C LEU A 49 14.93 11.09 -11.80
N GLY A 50 14.44 11.00 -10.55
CA GLY A 50 13.07 11.43 -10.22
C GLY A 50 12.02 10.58 -10.93
N VAL A 51 12.44 9.49 -11.58
CA VAL A 51 11.56 8.57 -12.30
C VAL A 51 11.13 7.50 -11.31
N GLN A 52 9.84 7.49 -10.99
CA GLN A 52 9.28 6.46 -10.15
C GLN A 52 9.40 5.11 -10.89
N PRO A 53 10.09 4.09 -10.33
CA PRO A 53 10.33 2.84 -11.02
C PRO A 53 9.00 2.19 -11.43
N GLU A 54 8.86 1.87 -12.72
CA GLU A 54 7.64 1.25 -13.27
C GLU A 54 7.42 -0.21 -12.81
N GLY A 55 8.45 -0.82 -12.20
CA GLY A 55 8.62 -2.28 -12.11
C GLY A 55 7.66 -3.06 -11.20
N ASP A 56 7.07 -2.44 -10.18
CA ASP A 56 6.05 -3.11 -9.33
C ASP A 56 4.67 -2.47 -9.44
N ARG A 57 4.59 -1.25 -9.97
CA ARG A 57 3.35 -0.45 -9.93
C ARG A 57 2.38 -0.77 -11.07
N LYS A 58 2.82 -1.32 -12.21
CA LYS A 58 1.92 -1.67 -13.31
C LYS A 58 1.01 -2.85 -12.96
N THR A 59 1.55 -3.90 -12.35
CA THR A 59 0.79 -5.06 -11.86
C THR A 59 0.00 -4.71 -10.59
N VAL A 60 0.62 -4.00 -9.63
CA VAL A 60 -0.09 -3.56 -8.42
C VAL A 60 -1.19 -2.54 -8.75
N GLY A 61 -0.98 -1.64 -9.71
CA GLY A 61 -1.96 -0.65 -10.15
C GLY A 61 -3.12 -1.26 -10.93
N ALA A 62 -2.86 -2.22 -11.84
CA ALA A 62 -3.93 -2.94 -12.53
C ALA A 62 -4.79 -3.79 -11.56
N THR A 63 -4.15 -4.46 -10.60
CA THR A 63 -4.84 -5.30 -9.61
C THR A 63 -5.52 -4.47 -8.51
N GLN A 64 -4.93 -3.35 -8.07
CA GLN A 64 -5.61 -2.37 -7.20
C GLN A 64 -6.81 -1.75 -7.91
N ASN A 65 -6.70 -1.41 -9.19
CA ASN A 65 -7.84 -0.95 -9.98
C ASN A 65 -8.94 -2.01 -10.07
N ALA A 66 -8.60 -3.30 -10.19
CA ALA A 66 -9.60 -4.38 -10.14
C ALA A 66 -10.31 -4.46 -8.78
N ALA A 67 -9.57 -4.37 -7.67
CA ALA A 67 -10.15 -4.37 -6.32
C ALA A 67 -11.08 -3.17 -6.09
N VAL A 68 -10.66 -1.99 -6.52
CA VAL A 68 -11.43 -0.75 -6.42
C VAL A 68 -12.71 -0.83 -7.25
N ASN A 69 -12.62 -1.30 -8.50
CA ASN A 69 -13.77 -1.44 -9.38
C ASN A 69 -14.75 -2.50 -8.90
N LEU A 70 -14.27 -3.61 -8.34
CA LEU A 70 -15.15 -4.63 -7.78
C LEU A 70 -15.86 -4.10 -6.52
N LEU A 71 -15.14 -3.47 -5.60
CA LEU A 71 -15.75 -2.89 -4.40
C LEU A 71 -16.75 -1.80 -4.76
N SER A 72 -16.41 -0.90 -5.68
CA SER A 72 -17.33 0.16 -6.12
C SER A 72 -18.59 -0.43 -6.76
N GLY A 73 -18.46 -1.44 -7.63
CA GLY A 73 -19.61 -2.15 -8.21
C GLY A 73 -20.50 -2.81 -7.15
N ILE A 74 -19.90 -3.48 -6.16
CA ILE A 74 -20.62 -4.12 -5.04
C ILE A 74 -21.37 -3.09 -4.17
N LEU A 75 -20.80 -1.91 -3.96
CA LEU A 75 -21.40 -0.82 -3.20
C LEU A 75 -22.53 -0.17 -4.01
N LEU A 76 -22.30 0.16 -5.28
CA LEU A 76 -23.29 0.74 -6.19
C LEU A 76 -24.50 -0.18 -6.39
N ALA A 77 -24.28 -1.50 -6.52
CA ALA A 77 -25.34 -2.50 -6.59
C ALA A 77 -26.21 -2.58 -5.32
N ARG A 78 -25.75 -2.00 -4.22
CA ARG A 78 -26.49 -1.84 -2.95
C ARG A 78 -26.98 -0.42 -2.72
N GLU A 79 -27.02 0.40 -3.78
CA GLU A 79 -27.44 1.81 -3.75
C GLU A 79 -26.58 2.67 -2.80
N ILE A 80 -25.35 2.25 -2.52
CA ILE A 80 -24.40 3.04 -1.73
C ILE A 80 -23.70 4.01 -2.68
N THR A 81 -23.83 5.30 -2.39
CA THR A 81 -23.10 6.35 -3.13
C THR A 81 -21.61 6.18 -2.93
N VAL A 82 -20.87 6.16 -4.03
CA VAL A 82 -19.40 6.12 -4.04
C VAL A 82 -18.84 7.30 -4.83
N ALA A 83 -17.67 7.78 -4.42
CA ALA A 83 -16.91 8.79 -5.15
C ALA A 83 -15.44 8.39 -5.17
N ILE A 84 -14.76 8.60 -6.30
CA ILE A 84 -13.32 8.38 -6.42
C ILE A 84 -12.61 9.71 -6.14
N PRO A 85 -11.53 9.74 -5.34
CA PRO A 85 -10.75 10.95 -5.12
C PRO A 85 -10.28 11.56 -6.43
N ASP A 86 -10.35 12.89 -6.55
CA ASP A 86 -9.76 13.60 -7.68
C ASP A 86 -8.26 13.88 -7.46
N GLU A 87 -7.60 14.46 -8.46
CA GLU A 87 -6.17 14.75 -8.42
C GLU A 87 -5.77 15.82 -7.37
N THR A 88 -6.73 16.60 -6.88
CA THR A 88 -6.52 17.64 -5.87
C THR A 88 -6.80 17.14 -4.45
N ASP A 89 -7.36 15.94 -4.30
CA ASP A 89 -7.64 15.34 -3.00
C ASP A 89 -6.32 15.06 -2.25
N PRO A 90 -6.14 15.61 -1.03
CA PRO A 90 -4.92 15.42 -0.25
C PRO A 90 -4.69 13.97 0.21
N LEU A 91 -5.71 13.12 0.14
CA LEU A 91 -5.68 11.71 0.52
C LEU A 91 -5.73 10.76 -0.68
N LYS A 92 -5.61 11.24 -1.92
CA LYS A 92 -5.68 10.41 -3.14
C LYS A 92 -4.71 9.23 -3.17
N ASP A 93 -3.58 9.34 -2.48
CA ASP A 93 -2.56 8.29 -2.43
C ASP A 93 -2.92 7.14 -1.47
N CYS A 94 -3.87 7.35 -0.54
CA CYS A 94 -4.26 6.33 0.44
C CYS A 94 -5.75 5.95 0.38
N VAL A 95 -6.63 6.85 -0.05
CA VAL A 95 -8.05 6.56 -0.28
C VAL A 95 -8.21 6.12 -1.73
N ASN A 96 -8.90 4.99 -1.95
CA ASN A 96 -9.29 4.61 -3.30
C ASN A 96 -10.71 5.04 -3.64
N LEU A 97 -11.58 5.04 -2.64
CA LEU A 97 -12.98 5.41 -2.79
C LEU A 97 -13.54 5.95 -1.47
N TYR A 98 -14.41 6.95 -1.61
CA TYR A 98 -15.32 7.38 -0.56
C TYR A 98 -16.65 6.68 -0.75
N ALA A 99 -17.30 6.31 0.36
CA ALA A 99 -18.64 5.74 0.32
C ALA A 99 -19.49 6.32 1.45
N VAL A 100 -20.79 6.55 1.20
CA VAL A 100 -21.73 6.97 2.25
C VAL A 100 -22.48 5.76 2.77
N ILE A 101 -22.06 5.25 3.93
CA ILE A 101 -22.63 4.05 4.56
C ILE A 101 -23.25 4.46 5.89
N GLY A 102 -24.54 4.16 6.08
CA GLY A 102 -25.25 4.49 7.33
C GLY A 102 -25.28 5.99 7.65
N GLY A 103 -25.30 6.86 6.62
CA GLY A 103 -25.27 8.32 6.78
C GLY A 103 -23.89 8.90 7.11
N ARG A 104 -22.82 8.08 7.10
CA ARG A 104 -21.45 8.51 7.35
C ARG A 104 -20.61 8.34 6.09
N GLN A 105 -19.82 9.35 5.76
CA GLN A 105 -18.80 9.22 4.72
C GLN A 105 -17.62 8.42 5.28
N LEU A 106 -17.32 7.30 4.63
CA LEU A 106 -16.20 6.44 4.92
C LEU A 106 -15.13 6.59 3.86
N ARG A 107 -13.87 6.47 4.29
CA ARG A 107 -12.67 6.45 3.46
C ARG A 107 -12.23 5.01 3.30
N LEU A 108 -12.26 4.48 2.09
CA LEU A 108 -12.01 3.06 1.85
C LEU A 108 -10.75 2.89 1.00
N HIS A 109 -9.94 1.90 1.38
CA HIS A 109 -8.83 1.41 0.58
C HIS A 109 -9.09 -0.05 0.22
N ALA A 110 -9.18 -0.37 -1.06
CA ALA A 110 -9.41 -1.72 -1.54
C ALA A 110 -8.08 -2.38 -1.92
N THR A 111 -7.78 -3.54 -1.35
CA THR A 111 -6.63 -4.36 -1.73
C THR A 111 -7.09 -5.72 -2.20
N TYR A 112 -6.49 -6.21 -3.28
CA TYR A 112 -6.69 -7.59 -3.73
C TYR A 112 -5.72 -8.52 -2.99
N ALA A 113 -6.13 -9.77 -2.75
CA ALA A 113 -5.24 -10.82 -2.26
C ALA A 113 -4.29 -11.28 -3.37
N GLN A 114 -2.98 -11.19 -3.11
CA GLN A 114 -1.97 -11.82 -3.94
C GLN A 114 -1.64 -13.18 -3.31
N GLU A 115 -1.84 -14.25 -4.06
CA GLU A 115 -1.48 -15.59 -3.59
C GLU A 115 0.03 -15.70 -3.38
N SER A 116 0.41 -16.26 -2.23
CA SER A 116 1.79 -16.53 -1.86
C SER A 116 1.85 -17.88 -1.17
N GLY A 117 1.87 -18.94 -1.99
CA GLY A 117 1.82 -20.33 -1.52
C GLY A 117 0.52 -20.62 -0.75
N LYS A 118 0.63 -20.99 0.53
CA LYS A 118 -0.52 -21.27 1.42
C LYS A 118 -1.07 -20.02 2.13
N SER A 119 -0.55 -18.85 1.81
CA SER A 119 -0.91 -17.58 2.44
C SER A 119 -1.30 -16.55 1.40
N VAL A 120 -2.02 -15.54 1.83
CA VAL A 120 -2.38 -14.39 1.01
C VAL A 120 -1.60 -13.17 1.48
N LYS A 121 -1.13 -12.38 0.52
CA LYS A 121 -0.42 -11.13 0.73
C LYS A 121 -1.31 -9.96 0.30
N PHE A 122 -1.27 -8.89 1.07
CA PHE A 122 -1.99 -7.64 0.82
C PHE A 122 -1.01 -6.47 0.79
N ILE A 123 -1.33 -5.47 -0.02
CA ILE A 123 -0.58 -4.22 -0.13
C ILE A 123 -1.48 -3.11 0.40
N VAL A 124 -1.03 -2.47 1.47
CA VAL A 124 -1.80 -1.50 2.25
C VAL A 124 -1.05 -0.15 2.24
N PRO A 125 -1.74 1.01 2.22
CA PRO A 125 -1.06 2.30 2.24
C PRO A 125 -0.36 2.52 3.58
N VAL A 126 0.70 3.34 3.59
CA VAL A 126 1.39 3.70 4.84
C VAL A 126 0.46 4.47 5.78
N GLN A 127 -0.48 5.25 5.23
CA GLN A 127 -1.48 6.02 5.95
C GLN A 127 -2.76 5.22 6.24
N PHE A 128 -2.65 3.90 6.47
CA PHE A 128 -3.79 3.01 6.70
C PHE A 128 -4.69 3.45 7.87
N GLU A 129 -4.17 4.22 8.83
CA GLU A 129 -4.94 4.75 9.96
C GLU A 129 -6.04 5.75 9.54
N HIS A 130 -5.98 6.28 8.32
CA HIS A 130 -6.96 7.24 7.79
C HIS A 130 -8.07 6.58 6.96
N VAL A 131 -8.00 5.26 6.75
CA VAL A 131 -8.86 4.52 5.82
C VAL A 131 -9.30 3.18 6.42
N SER A 132 -10.50 2.72 6.09
CA SER A 132 -10.88 1.32 6.33
C SER A 132 -10.37 0.47 5.17
N VAL A 133 -9.51 -0.49 5.47
CA VAL A 133 -8.87 -1.33 4.46
C VAL A 133 -9.72 -2.57 4.21
N VAL A 134 -10.21 -2.70 2.98
CA VAL A 134 -11.05 -3.80 2.53
C VAL A 134 -10.23 -4.73 1.65
N ALA A 135 -9.98 -5.94 2.14
CA ALA A 135 -9.36 -7.01 1.39
C ALA A 135 -10.40 -7.77 0.56
N ILE A 136 -10.10 -7.96 -0.72
CA ILE A 136 -10.87 -8.77 -1.66
C ILE A 136 -10.08 -10.04 -1.94
N VAL A 137 -10.69 -11.18 -1.65
CA VAL A 137 -10.07 -12.49 -1.79
C VAL A 137 -10.94 -13.34 -2.72
N PRO A 138 -10.41 -13.89 -3.83
CA PRO A 138 -11.16 -14.82 -4.67
C PRO A 138 -11.51 -16.09 -3.88
N VAL A 139 -12.59 -16.75 -4.26
CA VAL A 139 -12.96 -18.04 -3.66
C VAL A 139 -12.27 -19.15 -4.44
N GLU A 140 -11.50 -19.98 -3.72
CA GLU A 140 -10.80 -21.12 -4.34
C GLU A 140 -11.81 -22.05 -5.05
N GLY A 141 -11.56 -22.32 -6.33
CA GLY A 141 -12.43 -23.14 -7.18
C GLY A 141 -13.67 -22.42 -7.75
N ASP A 142 -13.85 -21.12 -7.50
CA ASP A 142 -14.94 -20.31 -8.06
C ASP A 142 -14.42 -18.95 -8.55
N GLU A 143 -14.23 -18.85 -9.86
CA GLU A 143 -13.66 -17.67 -10.52
C GLU A 143 -14.58 -16.43 -10.49
N ALA A 144 -15.89 -16.62 -10.21
CA ALA A 144 -16.87 -15.54 -10.21
C ALA A 144 -17.13 -14.97 -8.80
N SER A 145 -16.67 -15.67 -7.75
CA SER A 145 -16.98 -15.31 -6.37
C SER A 145 -15.79 -14.68 -5.65
N PHE A 146 -16.13 -13.67 -4.83
CA PHE A 146 -15.16 -12.95 -4.00
C PHE A 146 -15.66 -12.82 -2.57
N LYS A 147 -14.74 -12.88 -1.61
CA LYS A 147 -14.99 -12.60 -0.19
C LYS A 147 -14.30 -11.30 0.19
N LEU A 148 -15.05 -10.47 0.90
CA LEU A 148 -14.57 -9.19 1.43
C LEU A 148 -14.21 -9.33 2.90
N TYR A 149 -13.07 -8.77 3.32
CA TYR A 149 -12.63 -8.78 4.71
C TYR A 149 -12.18 -7.39 5.11
N HIS A 150 -12.40 -7.03 6.37
CA HIS A 150 -11.89 -5.80 6.95
C HIS A 150 -10.52 -6.07 7.56
N LEU A 151 -9.45 -5.58 6.95
CA LEU A 151 -8.11 -5.65 7.52
C LEU A 151 -8.00 -4.65 8.67
N LEU A 152 -7.89 -5.16 9.89
CA LEU A 152 -7.93 -4.34 11.08
C LEU A 152 -6.65 -3.50 11.23
N PRO A 153 -6.75 -2.23 11.65
CA PRO A 153 -5.58 -1.39 11.92
C PRO A 153 -4.58 -2.02 12.89
N THR A 154 -5.06 -2.79 13.87
CA THR A 154 -4.23 -3.53 14.84
C THR A 154 -3.41 -4.65 14.20
N ALA A 155 -3.95 -5.32 13.17
CA ALA A 155 -3.20 -6.33 12.41
C ALA A 155 -2.11 -5.64 11.55
N ILE A 156 -2.49 -4.56 10.87
CA ILE A 156 -1.60 -3.81 9.98
C ILE A 156 -0.44 -3.18 10.77
N SER A 157 -0.72 -2.55 11.91
CA SER A 157 0.30 -1.90 12.73
C SER A 157 1.26 -2.89 13.39
N LYS A 158 0.76 -4.04 13.87
CA LYS A 158 1.55 -5.03 14.60
C LYS A 158 2.38 -5.94 13.70
N TYR A 159 1.85 -6.31 12.53
CA TYR A 159 2.45 -7.33 11.66
C TYR A 159 2.76 -6.86 10.25
N GLY A 160 2.40 -5.63 9.90
CA GLY A 160 2.72 -5.05 8.61
C GLY A 160 4.23 -4.85 8.44
N ASN A 161 4.76 -5.26 7.29
CA ASN A 161 6.14 -5.00 6.92
C ASN A 161 6.20 -3.77 6.00
N LYS A 162 6.73 -2.66 6.52
CA LYS A 162 6.81 -1.39 5.78
C LYS A 162 7.89 -1.46 4.69
N ARG A 163 7.47 -1.29 3.43
CA ARG A 163 8.31 -1.28 2.22
C ARG A 163 8.31 0.11 1.58
N GLY A 164 8.91 1.08 2.28
CA GLY A 164 8.98 2.46 1.80
C GLY A 164 7.59 3.11 1.70
N GLY A 165 6.97 3.03 0.51
CA GLY A 165 5.69 3.65 0.17
C GLY A 165 4.43 2.81 0.45
N TYR A 166 4.57 1.57 0.91
CA TYR A 166 3.44 0.70 1.27
C TYR A 166 3.77 -0.22 2.44
N ILE A 167 2.77 -0.93 2.94
CA ILE A 167 2.87 -1.95 3.98
C ILE A 167 2.42 -3.29 3.38
N GLU A 168 3.26 -4.30 3.53
CA GLU A 168 2.91 -5.68 3.19
C GLU A 168 2.30 -6.37 4.40
N LEU A 169 1.13 -6.98 4.22
CA LEU A 169 0.50 -7.80 5.25
C LEU A 169 0.29 -9.21 4.71
N THR A 170 0.62 -10.23 5.51
CA THR A 170 0.43 -11.63 5.13
C THR A 170 -0.46 -12.32 6.14
N GLY A 171 -1.44 -13.08 5.65
CA GLY A 171 -2.38 -13.81 6.47
C GLY A 171 -2.81 -15.13 5.85
N ALA A 172 -3.46 -15.97 6.65
CA ALA A 172 -4.14 -17.17 6.19
C ALA A 172 -5.63 -16.90 6.08
N THR A 173 -6.23 -17.23 4.95
CA THR A 173 -7.67 -17.02 4.71
C THR A 173 -8.46 -18.22 5.22
N THR A 174 -9.58 -17.94 5.89
CA THR A 174 -10.64 -18.91 6.21
C THR A 174 -11.97 -18.36 5.70
N ASP A 175 -13.07 -19.11 5.78
CA ASP A 175 -14.38 -18.59 5.36
C ASP A 175 -14.89 -17.41 6.21
N ALA A 176 -14.44 -17.32 7.47
CA ALA A 176 -14.93 -16.35 8.44
C ALA A 176 -14.00 -15.14 8.62
N CYS A 177 -12.70 -15.32 8.46
CA CYS A 177 -11.71 -14.27 8.67
C CYS A 177 -10.42 -14.50 7.86
N ILE A 178 -9.63 -13.43 7.77
CA ILE A 178 -8.19 -13.53 7.48
C ILE A 178 -7.47 -13.52 8.83
N ARG A 179 -6.72 -14.58 9.12
CA ARG A 179 -5.89 -14.67 10.33
C ARG A 179 -4.49 -14.12 10.04
N VAL A 180 -4.18 -12.99 10.66
CA VAL A 180 -2.84 -12.38 10.65
C VAL A 180 -2.22 -12.64 12.01
N LYS A 181 -1.47 -13.74 12.12
CA LYS A 181 -0.89 -14.22 13.39
C LYS A 181 -1.97 -14.40 14.47
N ASP A 182 -2.02 -13.54 15.48
CA ASP A 182 -2.99 -13.57 16.59
C ASP A 182 -4.19 -12.63 16.38
N VAL A 183 -4.26 -11.88 15.27
CA VAL A 183 -5.38 -10.99 14.94
C VAL A 183 -6.25 -11.59 13.85
N GLU A 184 -7.56 -11.65 14.11
CA GLU A 184 -8.56 -12.11 13.16
C GLU A 184 -9.24 -10.92 12.50
N CYS A 185 -8.99 -10.74 11.20
CA CYS A 185 -9.61 -9.72 10.37
C CYS A 185 -10.95 -10.26 9.82
N PRO A 186 -12.10 -9.72 10.26
CA PRO A 186 -13.40 -10.35 10.02
C PRO A 186 -13.85 -10.24 8.57
N ARG A 187 -14.62 -11.23 8.11
CA ARG A 187 -15.34 -11.16 6.83
C ARG A 187 -16.46 -10.13 6.90
N ILE A 188 -16.52 -9.27 5.89
CA ILE A 188 -17.60 -8.30 5.71
C ILE A 188 -18.80 -9.03 5.11
N ARG A 189 -19.79 -9.36 5.95
CA ARG A 189 -21.09 -9.91 5.53
C ARG A 189 -22.15 -8.83 5.37
N ASN A 190 -22.04 -7.76 6.15
CA ASN A 190 -22.93 -6.61 6.11
C ASN A 190 -22.12 -5.31 6.10
N MET A 191 -22.17 -4.58 4.99
CA MET A 191 -21.41 -3.34 4.80
C MET A 191 -21.77 -2.25 5.82
N LYS A 192 -23.03 -2.17 6.27
CA LYS A 192 -23.50 -1.14 7.21
C LYS A 192 -23.02 -1.36 8.65
N ALA A 193 -22.65 -2.59 9.00
CA ALA A 193 -22.24 -2.96 10.36
C ALA A 193 -20.72 -3.18 10.49
N ALA A 194 -20.02 -3.40 9.37
CA ALA A 194 -18.63 -3.85 9.37
C ALA A 194 -17.60 -2.77 9.00
N LEU A 195 -18.05 -1.64 8.42
CA LEU A 195 -17.25 -0.51 7.97
C LEU A 195 -17.76 0.78 8.63
#